data_AF-A0A3D5PEI3-F1
#
_entry.id   AF-A0A3D5PEI3-F1
#
_cell.length_a   1.000
_cell.length_b   1.000
_cell.length_c   1.000
_cell.angle_alpha   90.00
_cell.angle_beta   90.00
_cell.angle_gamma   90.00
#
_symmetry.space_group_name_H-M   'P 1'
#
loop_
_entity.id
_entity.type
_entity.pdbx_description
1 polymer ?
#
loop_
_entity_poly.entity_id
_entity_poly.type
_entity_poly.pdbx_seq_one_letter_code
_entity_poly.pdbx_strand_id
1 'polypeptide(L)'
;MDMAVGVIVGGAFTAIITALSDHILKPVINWLLALIFGKNSLTEIYTFLKPAYVDGQIDLANSIYIDWGAFINAIINFLIIAFVLFCIVKGLNSLANARANLVGGVATDERKAVAAYRRQGMTKAQAKAKYAEDVAKAEAEKAEQERLEKEAEEAKATANTRLLEEIRDTLKALSEKG
;
A
#
# COMPACT_ATOMS: atom_id res chain seq x y z
N MET A 1 -27.37 -16.48 -1.12
CA MET A 1 -26.97 -15.15 -0.62
C MET A 1 -25.55 -14.81 -1.07
N ASP A 2 -24.63 -15.77 -1.06
CA ASP A 2 -23.20 -15.54 -1.28
C ASP A 2 -22.81 -15.11 -2.70
N MET A 3 -23.56 -15.55 -3.72
CA MET A 3 -23.31 -15.08 -5.10
C MET A 3 -23.77 -13.63 -5.30
N ALA A 4 -24.87 -13.22 -4.67
CA ALA A 4 -25.43 -11.87 -4.84
C ALA A 4 -24.53 -10.80 -4.23
N VAL A 5 -23.94 -11.07 -3.06
CA VAL A 5 -22.98 -10.17 -2.42
C VAL A 5 -21.73 -10.01 -3.28
N GLY A 6 -21.23 -11.10 -3.87
CA GLY A 6 -20.06 -11.06 -4.77
C GLY A 6 -20.27 -10.18 -6.00
N VAL A 7 -21.44 -10.27 -6.64
CA VAL A 7 -21.77 -9.45 -7.82
C VAL A 7 -21.95 -7.97 -7.46
N ILE A 8 -22.63 -7.67 -6.34
CA ILE A 8 -22.85 -6.28 -5.89
C ILE A 8 -21.52 -5.60 -5.53
N VAL A 9 -20.66 -6.29 -4.78
CA VAL A 9 -19.34 -5.77 -4.40
C VAL A 9 -18.44 -5.64 -5.63
N GLY A 10 -18.47 -6.60 -6.56
CA GLY A 10 -17.72 -6.54 -7.82
C GLY A 10 -18.11 -5.35 -8.69
N GLY A 11 -19.42 -5.06 -8.80
CA GLY A 11 -19.93 -3.90 -9.53
C GLY A 11 -19.52 -2.57 -8.90
N ALA A 12 -19.69 -2.43 -7.58
CA ALA A 12 -19.31 -1.23 -6.84
C ALA A 12 -17.79 -0.96 -6.90
N PHE A 13 -16.98 -2.01 -6.75
CA PHE A 13 -15.52 -1.89 -6.82
C PHE A 13 -15.04 -1.49 -8.21
N THR A 14 -15.64 -2.05 -9.26
CA THR A 14 -15.35 -1.65 -10.65
C THR A 14 -15.66 -0.16 -10.86
N ALA A 15 -16.77 0.34 -10.33
CA ALA A 15 -17.12 1.76 -10.43
C ALA A 15 -16.09 2.68 -9.73
N ILE A 16 -15.58 2.29 -8.56
CA ILE A 16 -14.52 3.02 -7.84
C ILE A 16 -13.24 3.07 -8.67
N ILE A 17 -12.83 1.95 -9.26
CA ILE A 17 -11.63 1.88 -10.09
C ILE A 17 -11.80 2.75 -11.34
N THR A 18 -12.95 2.67 -12.00
CA THR A 18 -13.25 3.50 -13.17
C THR A 18 -13.19 4.99 -12.81
N ALA A 19 -13.79 5.40 -11.69
CA ALA A 19 -13.73 6.79 -11.24
C ALA A 19 -12.29 7.24 -10.93
N LEU A 20 -11.50 6.39 -10.26
CA LEU A 20 -10.08 6.67 -9.99
C LEU A 20 -9.28 6.83 -11.29
N SER A 21 -9.50 5.93 -12.24
CA SER A 21 -8.80 5.99 -13.53
C SER A 21 -9.20 7.23 -14.32
N ASP A 22 -10.49 7.48 -14.44
CA ASP A 22 -11.04 8.51 -15.30
C ASP A 22 -10.82 9.92 -14.76
N HIS A 23 -10.92 10.10 -13.44
CA HIS A 23 -10.87 11.44 -12.83
C HIS A 23 -9.52 11.78 -12.20
N ILE A 24 -8.69 10.79 -11.84
CA ILE A 24 -7.39 11.04 -11.20
C ILE A 24 -6.26 10.64 -12.12
N LEU A 25 -6.28 9.42 -12.67
CA LEU A 25 -5.14 8.93 -13.45
C LEU A 25 -5.08 9.60 -14.82
N LYS A 26 -6.17 9.67 -15.59
CA LYS A 26 -6.21 10.34 -16.90
C LYS A 26 -5.61 11.75 -16.90
N PRO A 27 -5.99 12.68 -16.00
CA PRO A 27 -5.38 14.02 -15.99
C PRO A 27 -3.91 13.99 -15.60
N VAL A 28 -3.49 13.14 -14.67
CA VAL A 28 -2.07 12.99 -14.27
C VAL A 28 -1.24 12.45 -15.44
N ILE A 29 -1.75 11.46 -16.17
CA ILE A 29 -1.08 10.88 -17.33
C ILE A 29 -1.03 11.88 -18.47
N ASN A 30 -2.13 12.57 -18.79
CA ASN A 30 -2.13 13.60 -19.82
C ASN A 30 -1.13 14.70 -19.50
N TRP A 31 -1.03 15.08 -18.22
CA TRP A 31 -0.02 16.04 -17.76
C TRP A 31 1.41 15.52 -17.93
N LEU A 32 1.68 14.27 -17.53
CA LEU A 32 3.00 13.63 -17.70
C LEU A 32 3.38 13.45 -19.17
N LEU A 33 2.43 13.02 -20.02
CA LEU A 33 2.64 12.88 -21.47
C LEU A 33 2.88 14.23 -22.11
N ALA A 34 2.13 15.28 -21.72
CA ALA A 34 2.36 16.64 -22.20
C ALA A 34 3.74 17.17 -21.80
N LEU A 35 4.25 16.77 -20.63
CA LEU A 35 5.59 17.13 -20.16
C LEU A 35 6.71 16.41 -20.94
N ILE A 36 6.50 15.14 -21.31
CA ILE A 36 7.51 14.30 -21.98
C ILE A 36 7.51 14.50 -23.50
N PHE A 37 6.33 14.57 -24.13
CA PHE A 37 6.16 14.60 -25.57
C PHE A 37 5.84 15.99 -26.13
N GLY A 38 5.68 17.00 -25.27
CA GLY A 38 5.19 18.32 -25.68
C GLY A 38 3.72 18.29 -26.11
N LYS A 39 3.11 19.50 -26.15
CA LYS A 39 1.69 19.78 -26.42
C LYS A 39 0.96 18.70 -27.26
N ASN A 40 -0.01 18.03 -26.63
CA ASN A 40 -1.16 17.31 -27.21
C ASN A 40 -0.92 16.44 -28.47
N SER A 41 0.21 15.75 -28.56
CA SER A 41 0.60 14.98 -29.75
C SER A 41 -0.28 13.75 -30.08
N LEU A 42 -1.25 13.40 -29.22
CA LEU A 42 -2.21 12.32 -29.50
C LEU A 42 -3.55 12.83 -30.05
N THR A 43 -3.90 14.10 -29.86
CA THR A 43 -5.27 14.60 -30.12
C THR A 43 -5.53 14.89 -31.60
N GLU A 44 -4.53 14.77 -32.47
CA GLU A 44 -4.64 15.15 -33.90
C GLU A 44 -4.28 14.01 -34.86
N ILE A 45 -4.17 12.76 -34.38
CA ILE A 45 -3.87 11.61 -35.23
C ILE A 45 -5.16 11.03 -35.78
N TYR A 46 -5.68 11.68 -36.83
CA TYR A 46 -6.87 11.24 -37.54
C TYR A 46 -6.50 10.60 -38.88
N THR A 47 -7.11 9.46 -39.19
CA THR A 47 -7.12 8.92 -40.55
C THR A 47 -8.53 9.04 -41.12
N PHE A 48 -8.71 9.94 -42.09
CA PHE A 48 -9.99 10.13 -42.76
C PHE A 48 -10.16 9.09 -43.87
N LEU A 49 -11.19 8.25 -43.78
CA LEU A 49 -11.56 7.30 -44.82
C LEU A 49 -12.48 7.96 -45.86
N LYS A 50 -13.36 8.85 -45.39
CA LYS A 50 -14.19 9.70 -46.25
C LYS A 50 -14.35 11.07 -45.58
N PRO A 51 -13.59 12.08 -46.01
CA PRO A 51 -13.76 13.43 -45.49
C PRO A 51 -15.04 14.05 -46.08
N ALA A 52 -15.89 14.56 -45.20
CA ALA A 52 -17.00 15.43 -45.55
C ALA A 52 -16.57 16.88 -45.28
N TYR A 53 -16.88 17.78 -46.20
CA TYR A 53 -16.55 19.19 -46.07
C TYR A 53 -17.83 20.01 -46.03
N VAL A 54 -17.91 20.93 -45.08
CA VAL A 54 -18.92 21.98 -45.00
C VAL A 54 -18.16 23.30 -44.97
N ASP A 55 -18.46 24.22 -45.89
CA ASP A 55 -17.79 25.52 -46.04
C ASP A 55 -16.24 25.46 -46.09
N GLY A 56 -15.70 24.43 -46.76
CA GLY A 56 -14.25 24.26 -46.95
C GLY A 56 -13.50 23.77 -45.70
N GLN A 57 -14.20 23.47 -44.60
CA GLN A 57 -13.64 22.85 -43.41
C GLN A 57 -14.07 21.39 -43.31
N ILE A 58 -13.20 20.55 -42.75
CA ILE A 58 -13.51 19.14 -42.48
C ILE A 58 -14.58 19.11 -41.39
N ASP A 59 -15.75 18.59 -41.75
CA ASP A 59 -16.82 18.36 -40.79
C ASP A 59 -16.60 16.99 -40.14
N LEU A 60 -16.09 16.98 -38.91
CA LEU A 60 -15.89 15.74 -38.15
C LEU A 60 -17.23 15.03 -37.84
N ALA A 61 -18.38 15.70 -37.83
CA ALA A 61 -19.65 15.03 -37.55
C ALA A 61 -20.14 14.18 -38.72
N ASN A 62 -19.86 14.61 -39.96
CA ASN A 62 -20.26 13.91 -41.19
C ASN A 62 -19.11 13.14 -41.87
N SER A 63 -17.87 13.32 -41.39
CA SER A 63 -16.70 12.60 -41.89
C SER A 63 -16.59 11.20 -41.26
N ILE A 64 -16.18 10.22 -42.07
CA ILE A 64 -15.79 8.91 -41.56
C ILE A 64 -14.28 8.94 -41.31
N TYR A 65 -13.88 8.92 -40.04
CA TYR A 65 -12.48 8.94 -39.63
C TYR A 65 -12.21 7.95 -38.50
N ILE A 66 -10.95 7.54 -38.40
CA ILE A 66 -10.41 6.77 -37.28
C ILE A 66 -9.60 7.73 -36.40
N ASP A 67 -9.98 7.80 -35.13
CA ASP A 67 -9.25 8.54 -34.10
C ASP A 67 -8.24 7.61 -33.41
N TRP A 68 -6.99 7.66 -33.88
CA TRP A 68 -5.90 6.90 -33.28
C TRP A 68 -5.51 7.43 -31.90
N GLY A 69 -5.74 8.71 -31.65
CA GLY A 69 -5.54 9.35 -30.36
C GLY A 69 -6.42 8.74 -29.28
N ALA A 70 -7.71 8.67 -29.54
CA ALA A 70 -8.68 8.04 -28.65
C ALA A 70 -8.38 6.56 -28.42
N PHE A 71 -7.94 5.84 -29.45
CA PHE A 71 -7.58 4.43 -29.35
C PHE A 71 -6.33 4.21 -28.46
N ILE A 72 -5.26 4.96 -28.69
CA ILE A 72 -4.04 4.87 -27.87
C ILE A 72 -4.34 5.28 -26.43
N ASN A 73 -5.15 6.32 -26.22
CA ASN A 73 -5.60 6.73 -24.90
C ASN A 73 -6.39 5.61 -24.19
N ALA A 74 -7.27 4.89 -24.91
CA ALA A 74 -7.99 3.75 -24.37
C ALA A 74 -7.05 2.59 -23.97
N ILE A 75 -6.01 2.31 -24.77
CA ILE A 75 -4.99 1.30 -24.43
C ILE A 75 -4.23 1.69 -23.16
N ILE A 76 -3.77 2.94 -23.07
CA ILE A 76 -3.04 3.44 -21.89
C ILE A 76 -3.93 3.32 -20.64
N ASN A 77 -5.20 3.72 -20.75
CA ASN A 77 -6.17 3.59 -19.66
C ASN A 77 -6.35 2.13 -19.22
N PHE A 78 -6.48 1.20 -20.17
CA PHE A 78 -6.61 -0.24 -19.87
C PHE A 78 -5.39 -0.79 -19.13
N LEU A 79 -4.18 -0.49 -19.59
CA LEU A 79 -2.95 -0.94 -18.95
C LEU A 79 -2.81 -0.41 -17.52
N ILE A 80 -3.28 0.81 -17.27
CA ILE A 80 -3.21 1.42 -15.95
C ILE A 80 -4.24 0.86 -15.00
N ILE A 81 -5.48 0.65 -15.44
CA ILE A 81 -6.50 -0.05 -14.66
C ILE A 81 -5.99 -1.45 -14.28
N ALA A 82 -5.39 -2.17 -15.24
CA ALA A 82 -4.78 -3.47 -14.98
C ALA A 82 -3.63 -3.38 -13.97
N PHE A 83 -2.78 -2.36 -14.06
CA PHE A 83 -1.67 -2.13 -13.12
C PHE A 83 -2.16 -1.82 -11.70
N VAL A 84 -3.14 -0.92 -11.55
CA VAL A 84 -3.72 -0.58 -10.25
C VAL A 84 -4.40 -1.81 -9.63
N LEU A 85 -5.18 -2.55 -10.41
CA LEU A 85 -5.81 -3.79 -9.96
C LEU A 85 -4.75 -4.83 -9.53
N PHE A 86 -3.68 -4.96 -10.30
CA PHE A 86 -2.55 -5.81 -9.95
C PHE A 86 -1.89 -5.39 -8.63
N CYS A 87 -1.64 -4.09 -8.42
CA CYS A 87 -1.10 -3.58 -7.16
C CYS A 87 -1.99 -3.90 -5.96
N ILE A 88 -3.31 -3.73 -6.11
CA ILE A 88 -4.27 -4.04 -5.04
C ILE A 88 -4.30 -5.54 -4.74
N VAL A 89 -4.42 -6.38 -5.78
CA VAL A 89 -4.40 -7.84 -5.62
C VAL A 89 -3.09 -8.31 -5.02
N LYS A 90 -1.94 -7.74 -5.44
CA LYS A 90 -0.63 -8.03 -4.87
C LYS A 90 -0.54 -7.58 -3.40
N GLY A 91 -1.10 -6.43 -3.04
CA GLY A 91 -1.15 -5.95 -1.66
C GLY A 91 -1.98 -6.87 -0.77
N LEU A 92 -3.16 -7.26 -1.23
CA LEU A 92 -4.03 -8.21 -0.52
C LEU A 92 -3.36 -9.59 -0.39
N ASN A 93 -2.74 -10.09 -1.46
CA ASN A 93 -2.04 -11.36 -1.45
C ASN A 93 -0.79 -11.31 -0.56
N SER A 94 -0.08 -10.17 -0.52
CA SER A 94 1.06 -9.96 0.39
C SER A 94 0.62 -9.99 1.86
N LEU A 95 -0.53 -9.39 2.18
CA LEU A 95 -1.06 -9.40 3.55
C LEU A 95 -1.56 -10.80 3.94
N ALA A 96 -2.22 -11.50 3.01
CA ALA A 96 -2.63 -12.89 3.20
C ALA A 96 -1.42 -13.81 3.39
N ASN A 97 -0.36 -13.65 2.58
CA ASN A 97 0.89 -14.39 2.71
C ASN A 97 1.64 -14.02 3.99
N ALA A 98 1.61 -12.76 4.44
CA ALA A 98 2.19 -12.38 5.73
C ALA A 98 1.48 -13.11 6.88
N ARG A 99 0.14 -13.17 6.89
CA ARG A 99 -0.61 -13.97 7.86
C ARG A 99 -0.33 -15.47 7.75
N ALA A 100 -0.30 -16.01 6.53
CA ALA A 100 -0.04 -17.43 6.29
C ALA A 100 1.39 -17.83 6.67
N ASN A 101 2.38 -16.95 6.48
CA ASN A 101 3.76 -17.16 6.89
C ASN A 101 3.95 -17.00 8.41
N LEU A 102 3.17 -16.14 9.07
CA LEU A 102 3.16 -16.04 10.53
C LEU A 102 2.55 -17.31 11.17
N VAL A 103 1.37 -17.73 10.72
CA VAL A 103 0.69 -18.93 11.24
C VAL A 103 1.44 -20.22 10.83
N GLY A 104 1.89 -20.27 9.58
CA GLY A 104 2.67 -21.38 9.04
C GLY A 104 4.06 -21.46 9.66
N GLY A 105 4.74 -20.34 9.84
CA GLY A 105 6.05 -20.25 10.50
C GLY A 105 6.01 -20.81 11.90
N VAL A 106 5.05 -20.38 12.72
CA VAL A 106 4.83 -20.91 14.09
C VAL A 106 4.58 -22.41 14.08
N ALA A 107 3.78 -22.93 13.14
CA ALA A 107 3.54 -24.36 13.01
C ALA A 107 4.77 -25.15 12.52
N THR A 108 5.65 -24.51 11.75
CA THR A 108 6.89 -25.13 11.26
C THR A 108 7.97 -25.14 12.35
N ASP A 109 8.05 -24.09 13.14
CA ASP A 109 8.98 -23.93 14.26
C ASP A 109 8.60 -24.87 15.41
N GLU A 110 7.31 -25.03 15.73
CA GLU A 110 6.83 -26.05 16.68
C GLU A 110 7.27 -27.45 16.23
N ARG A 111 7.06 -27.80 14.96
CA ARG A 111 7.44 -29.14 14.45
C ARG A 111 8.94 -29.40 14.54
N LYS A 112 9.77 -28.40 14.22
CA LYS A 112 11.24 -28.51 14.32
C LYS A 112 11.70 -28.60 15.77
N ALA A 113 11.17 -27.76 16.66
CA ALA A 113 11.51 -27.76 18.08
C ALA A 113 11.07 -29.05 18.78
N VAL A 114 9.83 -29.50 18.53
CA VAL A 114 9.33 -30.78 19.05
C VAL A 114 10.16 -31.95 18.53
N ALA A 115 10.62 -31.93 17.28
CA ALA A 115 11.53 -32.95 16.75
C ALA A 115 12.90 -32.93 17.45
N ALA A 116 13.44 -31.75 17.77
CA ALA A 116 14.69 -31.60 18.51
C ALA A 116 14.58 -32.09 19.96
N TYR A 117 13.50 -31.74 20.67
CA TYR A 117 13.24 -32.20 22.04
C TYR A 117 12.99 -33.71 22.11
N ARG A 118 12.40 -34.30 21.07
CA ARG A 118 12.27 -35.75 20.96
C ARG A 118 13.61 -36.47 20.80
N ARG A 119 14.63 -35.84 20.20
CA ARG A 119 16.00 -36.38 20.15
C ARG A 119 16.69 -36.37 21.52
N GLN A 120 16.21 -35.55 22.45
CA GLN A 120 16.67 -35.51 23.84
C GLN A 120 15.98 -36.56 24.72
N GLY A 121 15.25 -37.51 24.13
CA GLY A 121 14.55 -38.59 24.85
C GLY A 121 13.18 -38.19 25.41
N MET A 122 12.68 -36.98 25.12
CA MET A 122 11.38 -36.53 25.60
C MET A 122 10.23 -37.17 24.82
N THR A 123 9.15 -37.53 25.50
CA THR A 123 7.92 -37.99 24.84
C THR A 123 7.24 -36.85 24.07
N LYS A 124 6.40 -37.17 23.08
CA LYS A 124 5.72 -36.17 22.23
C LYS A 124 4.94 -35.14 23.05
N ALA A 125 4.31 -35.56 24.15
CA ALA A 125 3.54 -34.69 25.03
C ALA A 125 4.45 -33.73 25.82
N GLN A 126 5.57 -34.24 26.36
CA GLN A 126 6.54 -33.43 27.10
C GLN A 126 7.28 -32.44 26.20
N ALA A 127 7.65 -32.85 24.98
CA ALA A 127 8.29 -31.98 24.00
C ALA A 127 7.39 -30.80 23.59
N LYS A 128 6.08 -31.03 23.43
CA LYS A 128 5.13 -29.98 23.10
C LYS A 128 4.88 -29.04 24.28
N ALA A 129 4.78 -29.57 25.50
CA ALA A 129 4.64 -28.77 26.71
C ALA A 129 5.85 -27.86 26.93
N LYS A 130 7.07 -28.39 26.74
CA LYS A 130 8.31 -27.61 26.86
C LYS A 130 8.39 -26.49 25.82
N TYR A 131 8.04 -26.75 24.56
CA TYR A 131 7.98 -25.71 23.53
C TYR A 131 6.98 -24.59 23.89
N ALA A 132 5.79 -24.95 24.38
CA ALA A 132 4.80 -23.95 24.81
C ALA A 132 5.30 -23.11 25.99
N GLU A 133 6.02 -23.72 26.94
CA GLU A 133 6.64 -23.03 28.07
C GLU A 133 7.77 -22.10 27.61
N ASP A 134 8.64 -22.55 26.70
CA ASP A 134 9.76 -21.76 26.17
C ASP A 134 9.26 -20.53 25.39
N VAL A 135 8.19 -20.68 24.59
CA VAL A 135 7.56 -19.57 23.85
C VAL A 135 6.91 -18.58 24.82
N ALA A 136 6.16 -19.06 25.83
CA ALA A 136 5.54 -18.18 26.81
C ALA A 136 6.57 -17.39 27.63
N LYS A 137 7.72 -17.99 27.96
CA LYS A 137 8.84 -17.30 28.60
C LYS A 137 9.44 -16.24 27.69
N ALA A 138 9.72 -16.56 26.42
CA ALA A 138 10.26 -15.61 25.46
C ALA A 138 9.31 -14.42 25.19
N GLU A 139 7.99 -14.66 25.17
CA GLU A 139 6.98 -13.61 25.04
C GLU A 139 6.91 -12.72 26.30
N ALA A 140 6.99 -13.31 27.49
CA ALA A 140 7.03 -12.57 28.74
C ALA A 140 8.30 -11.71 28.87
N GLU A 141 9.46 -12.26 28.50
CA GLU A 141 10.75 -11.54 28.48
C GLU A 141 10.72 -10.36 27.50
N LYS A 142 10.16 -10.55 26.30
CA LYS A 142 9.97 -9.45 25.34
C LYS A 142 9.02 -8.38 25.86
N ALA A 143 7.90 -8.77 26.44
CA ALA A 143 6.95 -7.81 27.00
C ALA A 143 7.56 -7.02 28.17
N GLU A 144 8.40 -7.66 28.99
CA GLU A 144 9.15 -6.99 30.05
C GLU A 144 10.20 -6.03 29.48
N GLN A 145 10.96 -6.43 28.47
CA GLN A 145 11.90 -5.56 27.76
C GLN A 145 11.20 -4.34 27.14
N GLU A 146 10.07 -4.53 26.46
CA GLU A 146 9.30 -3.43 25.87
C GLU A 146 8.75 -2.46 26.93
N ARG A 147 8.38 -2.97 28.12
CA ARG A 147 7.94 -2.12 29.24
C ARG A 147 9.10 -1.32 29.81
N LEU A 148 10.24 -1.96 30.04
CA LEU A 148 11.45 -1.30 30.52
C LEU A 148 11.98 -0.26 29.51
N GLU A 149 11.90 -0.54 28.22
CA GLU A 149 12.26 0.41 27.16
C GLU A 149 11.32 1.63 27.17
N LYS A 150 10.00 1.43 27.28
CA LYS A 150 9.03 2.52 27.40
C LYS A 150 9.24 3.34 28.67
N GLU A 151 9.44 2.69 29.80
CA GLU A 151 9.74 3.37 31.08
C GLU A 151 11.06 4.16 30.99
N ALA A 152 12.08 3.62 30.32
CA ALA A 152 13.35 4.33 30.08
C ALA A 152 13.19 5.50 29.12
N GLU A 153 12.33 5.39 28.11
CA GLU A 153 12.02 6.45 27.16
C GLU A 153 11.24 7.59 27.83
N GLU A 154 10.24 7.27 28.64
CA GLU A 154 9.47 8.22 29.46
C GLU A 154 10.35 8.92 30.50
N ALA A 155 11.27 8.19 31.15
CA ALA A 155 12.24 8.76 32.08
C ALA A 155 13.20 9.75 31.40
N LYS A 156 13.68 9.42 30.19
CA LYS A 156 14.52 10.32 29.38
C LYS A 156 13.75 11.57 28.94
N ALA A 157 12.49 11.42 28.50
CA ALA A 157 11.64 12.54 28.12
C ALA A 157 11.40 13.51 29.29
N THR A 158 11.17 12.96 30.49
CA THR A 158 11.00 13.75 31.72
C THR A 158 12.30 14.49 32.10
N ALA A 159 13.45 13.81 32.01
CA ALA A 159 14.76 14.42 32.29
C ALA A 159 15.07 15.58 31.33
N ASN A 160 14.81 15.38 30.03
CA ASN A 160 14.98 16.44 29.03
C ASN A 160 14.08 17.64 29.30
N THR A 161 12.83 17.42 29.70
CA THR A 161 11.88 18.50 30.02
C THR A 161 12.36 19.32 31.23
N ARG A 162 12.84 18.63 32.28
CA ARG A 162 13.38 19.29 33.48
C ARG A 162 14.63 20.13 33.20
N LEU A 163 15.54 19.62 32.37
CA LEU A 163 16.72 20.38 31.94
C LEU A 163 16.35 21.66 31.18
N LEU A 164 15.31 21.61 30.33
CA LEU A 164 14.83 22.78 29.62
C LEU A 164 14.18 23.82 30.54
N GLU A 165 13.49 23.40 31.60
CA GLU A 165 12.96 24.30 32.62
C GLU A 165 14.08 25.00 33.41
N GLU A 166 15.11 24.27 33.83
CA GLU A 166 16.27 24.83 34.53
C GLU A 166 17.05 25.83 33.64
N ILE A 167 17.22 25.53 32.35
CA ILE A 167 17.84 26.45 31.38
C ILE A 167 16.98 27.71 31.20
N ARG A 168 15.66 27.57 31.07
CA ARG A 168 14.74 28.72 30.94
C ARG A 168 14.82 29.63 32.17
N ASP A 169 14.79 29.05 33.36
CA ASP A 169 14.76 29.80 34.61
C ASP A 169 16.10 30.51 34.89
N THR A 170 17.22 29.87 34.53
CA THR A 170 18.55 30.50 34.59
C THR A 170 18.70 31.66 33.59
N LEU A 171 18.21 31.52 32.36
CA LEU A 171 18.23 32.61 31.37
C LEU A 171 17.36 33.80 31.81
N LYS A 172 16.19 33.55 32.41
CA LYS A 172 15.34 34.60 32.96
C LYS A 172 16.01 35.36 34.11
N ALA A 173 16.65 34.63 35.03
CA ALA A 173 17.38 35.23 36.14
C ALA A 173 18.60 36.06 35.68
N LEU A 174 19.23 35.69 34.56
CA LEU A 174 20.29 36.49 33.93
C LEU A 174 19.75 37.72 33.21
N SER A 175 18.59 37.62 32.56
CA SER A 175 17.93 38.76 31.90
C SER A 175 17.42 39.82 32.88
N GLU A 176 17.02 39.44 34.10
CA GLU A 176 16.55 40.38 35.13
C GLU A 176 17.71 41.09 35.87
N LYS A 177 18.96 40.65 35.66
CA LYS A 177 20.16 41.21 36.30
C LYS A 177 21.00 42.12 35.39
N GLY A 178 20.64 42.30 34.12
CA GLY A 178 21.27 43.22 33.17
C GLY A 178 20.39 44.43 32.90
#